data_AF-A0AAN6I1J0-F1
#
_entry.id   AF-A0AAN6I1J0-F1
#
_cell.length_a   1.000
_cell.length_b   1.000
_cell.length_c   1.000
_cell.angle_alpha   90.00
_cell.angle_beta   90.00
_cell.angle_gamma   90.00
#
_symmetry.space_group_name_H-M   'P 1'
#
loop_
_entity.id
_entity.type
_entity.pdbx_description
1 polymer ?
#
loop_
_entity_poly.entity_id
_entity_poly.type
_entity_poly.pdbx_seq_one_letter_code
_entity_poly.pdbx_strand_id
1 'polypeptide(L)'
;MSLHLWGAPFDAESLAAATFVAANCKHNEIEVLYDSNYFLSPNGKLPVLLDGDLVLEGYKEIVNHLIRKHNLFSFSVEQKLLDQGLIEHLLNKLEVVSCYNYFLNEDNFEGYTRGIFKKIIPFPFQYIPPLNLKARAAAICETAGISSTEESSQLRQLKEREKSLKETPTLSNFDQSQRNASLKMVLDQMDILTNLRCVSLLEETIKLVKDLDLPKSYPSSILMDAYIQCNTDPNLKTDFVLRYLRSSHPDLLQSRQDIQPQPVSFVTAVQSLARNYL
;
A
#
# COMPACT_ATOMS: atom_id res chain seq x y z
N MET A 1 7.69 -17.20 -17.92
CA MET A 1 6.68 -16.39 -17.22
C MET A 1 7.33 -15.07 -16.84
N SER A 2 6.59 -13.97 -16.84
CA SER A 2 7.10 -12.68 -16.37
C SER A 2 6.20 -12.12 -15.28
N LEU A 3 6.81 -11.70 -14.18
CA LEU A 3 6.15 -11.07 -13.03
C LEU A 3 6.47 -9.57 -13.06
N HIS A 4 5.47 -8.76 -13.35
CA HIS A 4 5.56 -7.30 -13.43
C HIS A 4 5.12 -6.67 -12.11
N LEU A 5 5.96 -5.80 -11.57
CA LEU A 5 5.87 -5.30 -10.22
C LEU A 5 6.00 -3.78 -10.18
N TRP A 6 5.44 -3.17 -9.14
CA TRP A 6 5.81 -1.80 -8.78
C TRP A 6 7.27 -1.76 -8.36
N GLY A 7 8.04 -0.86 -8.98
CA GLY A 7 9.38 -0.49 -8.52
C GLY A 7 9.33 0.50 -7.35
N ALA A 8 8.37 0.37 -6.43
CA ALA A 8 8.12 1.36 -5.39
C ALA A 8 7.81 0.72 -4.03
N PRO A 9 8.20 1.38 -2.93
CA PRO A 9 8.03 0.84 -1.57
C PRO A 9 6.60 0.94 -1.04
N PHE A 10 5.69 1.62 -1.75
CA PHE A 10 4.29 1.75 -1.34
C PHE A 10 3.45 0.51 -1.64
N ASP A 11 3.94 -0.44 -2.43
CA ASP A 11 3.17 -1.60 -2.88
C ASP A 11 3.65 -2.90 -2.21
N ALA A 12 2.95 -3.26 -1.12
CA ALA A 12 3.27 -4.45 -0.35
C ALA A 12 3.01 -5.75 -1.14
N GLU A 13 1.99 -5.78 -1.99
CA GLU A 13 1.68 -6.95 -2.82
C GLU A 13 2.83 -7.27 -3.79
N SER A 14 3.45 -6.26 -4.43
CA SER A 14 4.61 -6.47 -5.31
C SER A 14 5.82 -6.99 -4.55
N LEU A 15 6.11 -6.43 -3.36
CA LEU A 15 7.20 -6.91 -2.50
C LEU A 15 6.96 -8.37 -2.08
N ALA A 16 5.75 -8.69 -1.65
CA ALA A 16 5.37 -10.04 -1.25
C ALA A 16 5.50 -11.01 -2.43
N ALA A 17 5.02 -10.64 -3.62
CA ALA A 17 5.10 -11.47 -4.82
C ALA A 17 6.56 -11.75 -5.22
N ALA A 18 7.42 -10.73 -5.21
CA ALA A 18 8.84 -10.89 -5.47
C ALA A 18 9.50 -11.84 -4.47
N THR A 19 9.22 -11.63 -3.18
CA THR A 19 9.77 -12.45 -2.09
C THR A 19 9.32 -13.90 -2.20
N PHE A 20 8.03 -14.12 -2.52
CA PHE A 20 7.46 -15.44 -2.72
C PHE A 20 8.13 -16.17 -3.88
N VAL A 21 8.30 -15.51 -5.02
CA VAL A 21 8.98 -16.08 -6.20
C VAL A 21 10.44 -16.41 -5.87
N ALA A 22 11.17 -15.48 -5.25
CA ALA A 22 12.57 -15.67 -4.90
C ALA A 22 12.79 -16.85 -3.92
N ALA A 23 11.85 -17.07 -3.00
CA ALA A 23 11.95 -18.12 -1.99
C ALA A 23 11.53 -19.51 -2.51
N ASN A 24 10.57 -19.58 -3.46
CA ASN A 24 9.89 -20.83 -3.78
C ASN A 24 10.02 -21.29 -5.24
N CYS A 25 10.39 -20.39 -6.17
CA CYS A 25 10.49 -20.73 -7.59
C CYS A 25 11.95 -20.93 -8.00
N LYS A 26 12.19 -21.75 -9.03
CA LYS A 26 13.57 -21.99 -9.51
C LYS A 26 14.13 -20.75 -10.20
N HIS A 27 15.43 -20.52 -10.04
CA HIS A 27 16.12 -19.45 -10.74
C HIS A 27 15.91 -19.59 -12.26
N ASN A 28 15.57 -18.47 -12.93
CA ASN A 28 15.27 -18.36 -14.36
C ASN A 28 13.91 -18.92 -14.85
N GLU A 29 13.04 -19.41 -13.97
CA GLU A 29 11.70 -19.88 -14.36
C GLU A 29 10.71 -18.71 -14.54
N ILE A 30 10.87 -17.69 -13.71
CA ILE A 30 10.06 -16.48 -13.68
C ILE A 30 10.99 -15.29 -13.78
N GLU A 31 10.80 -14.47 -14.80
CA GLU A 31 11.48 -13.19 -14.95
C GLU A 31 10.78 -12.15 -14.08
N VAL A 32 11.47 -11.59 -13.08
CA VAL A 32 10.91 -10.56 -12.19
C VAL A 32 11.29 -9.18 -12.70
N LEU A 33 10.27 -8.37 -13.03
CA LEU A 33 10.41 -7.08 -13.69
C LEU A 33 9.81 -5.98 -12.82
N TYR A 34 10.66 -5.10 -12.30
CA TYR A 34 10.25 -3.90 -11.56
C TYR A 34 9.97 -2.73 -12.52
N ASP A 35 9.11 -2.96 -13.50
CA ASP A 35 8.87 -2.04 -14.60
C ASP A 35 7.69 -1.08 -14.37
N SER A 36 7.02 -1.15 -13.21
CA SER A 36 5.90 -0.27 -12.80
C SER A 36 4.83 -0.09 -13.89
N ASN A 37 4.69 -1.09 -14.76
CA ASN A 37 3.91 -1.01 -15.97
C ASN A 37 2.47 -1.45 -15.71
N TYR A 38 1.75 -0.61 -14.95
CA TYR A 38 0.39 -0.90 -14.52
C TYR A 38 -0.61 -0.95 -15.69
N PHE A 39 -0.21 -0.56 -16.91
CA PHE A 39 -1.00 -0.72 -18.13
C PHE A 39 -1.20 -2.18 -18.52
N LEU A 40 -0.33 -3.10 -18.08
CA LEU A 40 -0.50 -4.54 -18.34
C LEU A 40 -1.72 -5.14 -17.63
N SER A 41 -2.21 -4.45 -16.58
CA SER A 41 -3.41 -4.83 -15.86
C SER A 41 -4.65 -4.15 -16.45
N PRO A 42 -5.67 -4.91 -16.88
CA PRO A 42 -7.01 -4.38 -17.15
C PRO A 42 -7.54 -3.43 -16.07
N ASN A 43 -7.21 -3.67 -14.80
CA ASN A 43 -7.67 -2.88 -13.67
C ASN A 43 -6.66 -1.81 -13.21
N GLY A 44 -5.54 -1.64 -13.91
CA GLY A 44 -4.49 -0.70 -13.54
C GLY A 44 -3.78 -1.04 -12.23
N LYS A 45 -3.74 -2.32 -11.85
CA LYS A 45 -3.10 -2.82 -10.62
C LYS A 45 -1.81 -3.56 -10.95
N LEU A 46 -0.87 -3.53 -10.02
CA LEU A 46 0.25 -4.47 -9.96
C LEU A 46 0.22 -5.08 -8.55
N PRO A 47 0.80 -6.27 -8.32
CA PRO A 47 1.57 -7.10 -9.25
C PRO A 47 0.73 -7.77 -10.35
N VAL A 48 1.37 -8.13 -11.47
CA VAL A 48 0.78 -8.91 -12.57
C VAL A 48 1.72 -10.03 -13.01
N LEU A 49 1.21 -11.25 -13.13
CA LEU A 49 1.94 -12.38 -13.73
C LEU A 49 1.40 -12.66 -15.14
N LEU A 50 2.31 -12.72 -16.11
CA LEU A 50 2.05 -13.19 -17.47
C LEU A 50 2.60 -14.61 -17.64
N ASP A 51 1.69 -15.55 -17.97
CA ASP A 51 2.00 -16.96 -18.19
C ASP A 51 1.34 -17.45 -19.50
N GLY A 52 2.01 -17.19 -20.62
CA GLY A 52 1.43 -17.40 -21.94
C GLY A 52 0.29 -16.41 -22.18
N ASP A 53 -0.91 -16.93 -22.45
CA ASP A 53 -2.13 -16.13 -22.63
C ASP A 53 -2.83 -15.78 -21.30
N LEU A 54 -2.36 -16.34 -20.19
CA LEU A 54 -2.93 -16.09 -18.87
C LEU A 54 -2.35 -14.81 -18.25
N VAL A 55 -3.24 -13.91 -17.83
CA VAL A 55 -2.92 -12.69 -17.08
C VAL A 55 -3.53 -12.81 -15.69
N LEU A 56 -2.70 -12.82 -14.65
CA LEU A 56 -3.14 -12.87 -13.25
C LEU A 56 -2.75 -11.59 -12.53
N GLU A 57 -3.71 -10.99 -11.84
CA GLU A 57 -3.53 -9.73 -11.11
C GLU A 57 -3.59 -9.95 -9.60
N GLY A 58 -2.74 -9.25 -8.86
CA GLY A 58 -2.75 -9.24 -7.40
C GLY A 58 -2.05 -10.46 -6.79
N TYR A 59 -1.55 -10.28 -5.57
CA TYR A 59 -0.71 -11.26 -4.88
C TYR A 59 -1.40 -12.62 -4.73
N LYS A 60 -2.66 -12.61 -4.28
CA LYS A 60 -3.44 -13.83 -4.00
C LYS A 60 -3.56 -14.76 -5.20
N GLU A 61 -3.96 -14.21 -6.36
CA GLU A 61 -4.17 -15.02 -7.56
C GLU A 61 -2.84 -15.53 -8.14
N ILE A 62 -1.81 -14.68 -8.13
CA ILE A 62 -0.46 -15.04 -8.56
C ILE A 62 0.08 -16.20 -7.71
N VAL A 63 0.05 -16.08 -6.38
CA VAL A 63 0.58 -17.11 -5.50
C VAL A 63 -0.23 -18.41 -5.60
N ASN A 64 -1.56 -18.33 -5.66
CA ASN A 64 -2.40 -19.51 -5.84
C ASN A 64 -2.07 -20.27 -7.13
N HIS A 65 -1.78 -19.56 -8.22
CA HIS A 65 -1.36 -20.17 -9.48
C HIS A 65 0.00 -20.83 -9.37
N LEU A 66 1.00 -20.13 -8.82
CA LEU A 66 2.35 -20.66 -8.67
C LEU A 66 2.40 -21.89 -7.75
N ILE A 67 1.65 -21.87 -6.65
CA ILE A 67 1.50 -23.01 -5.75
C ILE A 67 1.01 -24.25 -6.52
N ARG A 68 -0.04 -24.09 -7.33
CA ARG A 68 -0.59 -25.19 -8.14
C ARG A 68 0.38 -25.64 -9.23
N LYS A 69 1.00 -24.69 -9.94
CA LYS A 69 1.83 -24.97 -11.10
C LYS A 69 3.12 -25.70 -10.73
N HIS A 70 3.77 -25.30 -9.64
CA HIS A 70 5.03 -25.91 -9.20
C HIS A 70 4.85 -26.95 -8.09
N ASN A 71 3.59 -27.29 -7.76
CA ASN A 71 3.24 -28.17 -6.63
C ASN A 71 3.96 -27.74 -5.34
N LEU A 72 3.96 -26.43 -5.06
CA LEU A 72 4.59 -25.86 -3.88
C LEU A 72 3.73 -26.19 -2.67
N PHE A 73 4.37 -26.58 -1.58
CA PHE A 73 3.73 -26.95 -0.33
C PHE A 73 2.80 -28.17 -0.42
N SER A 74 2.67 -28.88 0.69
CA SER A 74 1.71 -29.98 0.84
C SER A 74 0.76 -29.63 1.97
N PHE A 75 -0.04 -28.59 1.76
CA PHE A 75 -1.01 -28.12 2.75
C PHE A 75 -2.14 -29.13 2.95
N SER A 76 -2.56 -29.31 4.20
CA SER A 76 -3.88 -29.85 4.48
C SER A 76 -4.96 -28.87 3.97
N VAL A 77 -6.18 -29.36 3.80
CA VAL A 77 -7.32 -28.51 3.41
C VAL A 77 -7.52 -27.35 4.40
N GLU A 78 -7.38 -27.64 5.70
CA GLU A 78 -7.51 -26.65 6.77
C GLU A 78 -6.40 -25.58 6.72
N GLN A 79 -5.14 -26.00 6.56
CA GLN A 79 -4.01 -25.07 6.42
C GLN A 79 -4.19 -24.13 5.23
N LYS A 80 -4.63 -24.68 4.09
CA LYS A 80 -4.90 -23.89 2.89
C LYS A 80 -6.02 -22.88 3.10
N LEU A 81 -7.09 -23.26 3.79
CA LEU A 81 -8.21 -22.35 4.10
C LEU A 81 -7.77 -21.24 5.06
N LEU A 82 -6.98 -21.57 6.09
CA LEU A 82 -6.45 -20.59 7.03
C LEU A 82 -5.51 -19.59 6.34
N ASP A 83 -4.55 -20.07 5.55
CA ASP A 83 -3.62 -19.23 4.80
C ASP A 83 -4.36 -18.31 3.81
N GLN A 84 -5.28 -18.85 3.02
CA GLN A 84 -6.06 -18.04 2.06
C GLN A 84 -6.99 -17.03 2.75
N GLY A 85 -7.61 -17.42 3.88
CA GLY A 85 -8.43 -16.53 4.69
C GLY A 85 -7.61 -15.39 5.30
N LEU A 86 -6.40 -15.69 5.76
CA LEU A 86 -5.50 -14.67 6.31
C LEU A 86 -4.97 -13.74 5.21
N ILE A 87 -4.59 -14.25 4.03
CA ILE A 87 -4.23 -13.39 2.89
C ILE A 87 -5.35 -12.38 2.59
N GLU A 88 -6.59 -12.85 2.48
CA GLU A 88 -7.74 -11.99 2.22
C GLU A 88 -7.94 -10.97 3.35
N HIS A 89 -7.77 -11.38 4.60
CA HIS A 89 -7.84 -10.46 5.73
C HIS A 89 -6.76 -9.37 5.66
N LEU A 90 -5.51 -9.74 5.39
CA LEU A 90 -4.38 -8.81 5.28
C LEU A 90 -4.60 -7.81 4.13
N LEU A 91 -5.01 -8.29 2.95
CA LEU A 91 -5.35 -7.45 1.79
C LEU A 91 -6.50 -6.47 2.09
N ASN A 92 -7.43 -6.83 2.98
CA ASN A 92 -8.54 -5.95 3.34
C ASN A 92 -8.23 -4.99 4.49
N LYS A 93 -7.29 -5.33 5.38
CA LYS A 93 -7.01 -4.55 6.59
C LYS A 93 -5.71 -3.75 6.49
N LEU A 94 -4.60 -4.37 6.12
CA LEU A 94 -3.31 -3.68 6.04
C LEU A 94 -3.17 -2.83 4.78
N GLU A 95 -3.93 -3.15 3.74
CA GLU A 95 -4.04 -2.27 2.57
C GLU A 95 -4.62 -0.90 2.95
N VAL A 96 -5.58 -0.87 3.88
CA VAL A 96 -6.18 0.38 4.36
C VAL A 96 -5.13 1.23 5.08
N VAL A 97 -4.32 0.62 5.94
CA VAL A 97 -3.22 1.29 6.64
C VAL A 97 -2.21 1.85 5.63
N SER A 98 -1.84 1.05 4.63
CA SER A 98 -0.89 1.44 3.57
C SER A 98 -1.42 2.58 2.70
N CYS A 99 -2.68 2.49 2.28
CA CYS A 99 -3.39 3.51 1.51
C CYS A 99 -3.38 4.85 2.25
N TYR A 100 -3.73 4.86 3.53
CA TYR A 100 -3.71 6.07 4.32
C TYR A 100 -2.27 6.61 4.49
N ASN A 101 -1.35 5.76 4.92
CA ASN A 101 0.02 6.13 5.26
C ASN A 101 0.79 6.73 4.07
N TYR A 102 0.60 6.18 2.87
CA TYR A 102 1.30 6.65 1.67
C TYR A 102 0.57 7.74 0.87
N PHE A 103 -0.76 7.73 0.82
CA PHE A 103 -1.51 8.55 -0.13
C PHE A 103 -2.42 9.62 0.51
N LEU A 104 -2.93 9.37 1.72
CA LEU A 104 -3.88 10.30 2.36
C LEU A 104 -3.22 11.17 3.42
N ASN A 105 -2.21 10.66 4.12
CA ASN A 105 -1.35 11.49 4.95
C ASN A 105 -0.60 12.49 4.06
N GLU A 106 -0.89 13.78 4.20
CA GLU A 106 -0.39 14.82 3.28
C GLU A 106 1.14 14.97 3.35
N ASP A 107 1.71 14.90 4.55
CA ASP A 107 3.16 15.00 4.77
C ASP A 107 3.90 13.86 4.07
N ASN A 108 3.40 12.63 4.15
CA ASN A 108 3.95 11.48 3.46
C ASN A 108 3.74 11.58 1.94
N PHE A 109 2.54 11.93 1.49
CA PHE A 109 2.24 11.96 0.07
C PHE A 109 3.05 13.02 -0.68
N GLU A 110 3.01 14.28 -0.23
CA GLU A 110 3.73 15.38 -0.89
C GLU A 110 5.23 15.34 -0.59
N GLY A 111 5.61 14.93 0.63
CA GLY A 111 7.01 14.91 1.07
C GLY A 111 7.80 13.68 0.61
N TYR A 112 7.13 12.61 0.18
CA TYR A 112 7.78 11.36 -0.23
C TYR A 112 7.09 10.70 -1.44
N THR A 113 5.87 10.19 -1.26
CA THR A 113 5.22 9.25 -2.20
C THR A 113 5.09 9.80 -3.62
N ARG A 114 4.64 11.06 -3.77
CA ARG A 114 4.45 11.71 -5.07
C ARG A 114 5.76 11.82 -5.85
N GLY A 115 6.89 12.01 -5.17
CA GLY A 115 8.21 12.10 -5.76
C GLY A 115 8.71 10.77 -6.35
N ILE A 116 8.21 9.64 -5.84
CA ILE A 116 8.61 8.30 -6.30
C ILE A 116 8.22 8.09 -7.76
N PHE A 117 7.01 8.52 -8.15
CA PHE A 117 6.51 8.35 -9.52
C PHE A 117 7.41 8.95 -10.59
N LYS A 118 8.15 10.02 -10.27
CA LYS A 118 9.14 10.60 -11.21
C LYS A 118 10.32 9.69 -11.49
N LYS A 119 10.64 8.77 -10.56
CA LYS A 119 11.75 7.81 -10.68
C LYS A 119 11.33 6.56 -11.41
N ILE A 120 10.08 6.14 -11.22
CA ILE A 120 9.58 4.83 -11.68
C ILE A 120 8.65 4.91 -12.88
N ILE A 121 8.21 6.09 -13.30
CA ILE A 121 7.36 6.26 -14.49
C ILE A 121 7.99 7.32 -15.38
N PRO A 122 8.16 7.06 -16.68
CA PRO A 122 8.74 8.03 -17.58
C PRO A 122 7.83 9.25 -17.79
N PHE A 123 8.45 10.40 -18.03
CA PHE A 123 7.76 11.56 -18.56
C PHE A 123 7.15 11.24 -19.93
N PRO A 124 5.90 11.65 -20.25
CA PRO A 124 5.01 12.50 -19.44
C PRO A 124 4.02 11.72 -18.55
N PHE A 125 4.09 10.39 -18.50
CA PHE A 125 3.07 9.55 -17.86
C PHE A 125 3.07 9.61 -16.32
N GLN A 126 4.12 10.14 -15.71
CA GLN A 126 4.31 10.19 -14.25
C GLN A 126 3.28 11.02 -13.45
N TYR A 127 2.45 11.85 -14.08
CA TYR A 127 1.57 12.79 -13.36
C TYR A 127 0.19 12.23 -13.00
N ILE A 128 -0.35 11.33 -13.82
CA ILE A 128 -1.70 10.76 -13.65
C ILE A 128 -1.74 9.66 -12.56
N PRO A 129 -0.81 8.68 -12.55
CA PRO A 129 -0.79 7.59 -11.57
C PRO A 129 -0.89 8.02 -10.10
N PRO A 130 -0.11 9.00 -9.60
CA PRO A 130 -0.21 9.40 -8.20
C PRO A 130 -1.60 9.95 -7.84
N LEU A 131 -2.29 10.62 -8.76
CA LEU A 131 -3.64 11.15 -8.51
C LEU A 131 -4.68 10.04 -8.49
N ASN A 132 -4.61 9.09 -9.44
CA ASN A 132 -5.51 7.96 -9.50
C ASN A 132 -5.36 7.05 -8.27
N LEU A 133 -4.13 6.77 -7.85
CA LEU A 133 -3.85 5.97 -6.66
C LEU A 133 -4.30 6.68 -5.39
N LYS A 134 -4.12 8.00 -5.28
CA LYS A 134 -4.65 8.78 -4.16
C LYS A 134 -6.18 8.74 -4.09
N ALA A 135 -6.86 8.88 -5.23
CA ALA A 135 -8.33 8.77 -5.28
C ALA A 135 -8.81 7.37 -4.88
N ARG A 136 -8.13 6.31 -5.35
CA ARG A 136 -8.42 4.93 -4.95
C ARG A 136 -8.20 4.71 -3.45
N ALA A 137 -7.08 5.20 -2.91
CA ALA A 137 -6.78 5.13 -1.49
C ALA A 137 -7.87 5.82 -0.65
N ALA A 138 -8.37 6.98 -1.10
CA ALA A 138 -9.46 7.68 -0.44
C ALA A 138 -10.72 6.83 -0.36
N ALA A 139 -11.12 6.20 -1.47
CA ALA A 139 -12.29 5.32 -1.52
C ALA A 139 -12.13 4.07 -0.62
N ILE A 140 -10.93 3.48 -0.59
CA ILE A 140 -10.62 2.33 0.29
C ILE A 140 -10.75 2.73 1.77
N CYS A 141 -10.11 3.83 2.17
CA CYS A 141 -10.14 4.29 3.56
C CYS A 141 -11.53 4.78 3.99
N GLU A 142 -12.33 5.31 3.08
CA GLU A 142 -13.71 5.72 3.35
C GLU A 142 -14.59 4.51 3.60
N THR A 143 -14.51 3.50 2.71
CA THR A 143 -15.25 2.23 2.85
C THR A 143 -14.87 1.49 4.13
N ALA A 144 -13.60 1.59 4.55
CA ALA A 144 -13.09 0.98 5.77
C ALA A 144 -13.39 1.78 7.06
N GLY A 145 -14.09 2.91 6.98
CA GLY A 145 -14.42 3.74 8.15
C GLY A 145 -13.26 4.59 8.70
N ILE A 146 -12.05 4.44 8.17
CA ILE A 146 -10.85 5.14 8.65
C ILE A 146 -10.97 6.65 8.44
N SER A 147 -11.39 7.06 7.23
CA SER A 147 -11.62 8.48 6.88
C SER A 147 -13.09 8.90 6.94
N SER A 148 -14.00 7.98 7.28
CA SER A 148 -15.44 8.24 7.25
C SER A 148 -15.87 9.22 8.35
N THR A 149 -16.84 10.06 8.00
CA THR A 149 -17.47 11.07 8.86
C THR A 149 -18.47 10.49 9.86
N GLU A 150 -18.91 9.24 9.68
CA GLU A 150 -20.08 8.73 10.38
C GLU A 150 -19.77 8.13 11.76
N GLU A 151 -18.55 7.62 11.97
CA GLU A 151 -18.28 6.80 13.16
C GLU A 151 -17.71 7.53 14.36
N SER A 152 -17.17 8.76 14.22
CA SER A 152 -16.76 9.55 15.39
C SER A 152 -17.31 10.96 15.38
N SER A 153 -18.07 11.28 16.42
CA SER A 153 -18.58 12.63 16.70
C SER A 153 -17.48 13.68 16.67
N GLN A 154 -16.26 13.31 17.10
CA GLN A 154 -15.08 14.16 17.11
C GLN A 154 -14.56 14.48 15.70
N LEU A 155 -14.39 13.49 14.82
CA LEU A 155 -13.86 13.74 13.46
C LEU A 155 -14.86 14.54 12.63
N ARG A 156 -16.17 14.33 12.84
CA ARG A 156 -17.21 15.14 12.22
C ARG A 156 -17.14 16.61 12.66
N GLN A 157 -17.02 16.87 13.95
CA GLN A 157 -16.88 18.24 14.49
C GLN A 157 -15.63 18.93 13.93
N LEU A 158 -14.51 18.20 13.81
CA LEU A 158 -13.28 18.74 13.23
C LEU A 158 -13.43 19.08 11.75
N LYS A 159 -14.07 18.23 10.94
CA LYS A 159 -14.36 18.51 9.53
C LYS A 159 -15.32 19.70 9.34
N GLU A 160 -16.34 19.81 10.18
CA GLU A 160 -17.25 20.97 10.17
C GLU A 160 -16.50 22.26 10.53
N ARG A 161 -15.58 22.19 11.51
CA ARG A 161 -14.71 23.30 11.88
C ARG A 161 -13.70 23.65 10.78
N GLU A 162 -13.13 22.66 10.11
CA GLU A 162 -12.23 22.85 8.97
C GLU A 162 -12.95 23.60 7.84
N LYS A 163 -14.18 23.16 7.50
CA LYS A 163 -15.02 23.79 6.48
C LYS A 163 -15.35 25.24 6.85
N SER A 164 -15.79 25.48 8.10
CA SER A 164 -16.12 26.84 8.54
C SER A 164 -14.91 27.77 8.53
N LEU A 165 -13.72 27.28 8.92
CA LEU A 165 -12.48 28.05 8.84
C LEU A 165 -12.08 28.37 7.39
N LYS A 166 -12.30 27.45 6.44
CA LYS A 166 -12.03 27.68 5.02
C LYS A 166 -12.98 28.72 4.41
N GLU A 167 -14.24 28.71 4.81
CA GLU A 167 -15.29 29.62 4.32
C GLU A 167 -15.27 31.01 4.98
N THR A 168 -14.60 31.16 6.13
CA THR A 168 -14.51 32.44 6.85
C THR A 168 -13.69 33.47 6.04
N PRO A 169 -14.28 34.60 5.62
CA PRO A 169 -13.56 35.65 4.91
C PRO A 169 -12.59 36.39 5.84
N THR A 170 -11.42 36.74 5.34
CA THR A 170 -10.37 37.43 6.11
C THR A 170 -10.27 38.89 5.67
N LEU A 171 -10.30 39.81 6.62
CA LEU A 171 -10.25 41.26 6.37
C LEU A 171 -8.83 41.84 6.50
N SER A 172 -7.93 41.15 7.20
CA SER A 172 -6.53 41.55 7.37
C SER A 172 -5.56 40.38 7.28
N ASN A 173 -4.27 40.70 7.07
CA ASN A 173 -3.18 39.71 7.10
C ASN A 173 -3.03 39.04 8.48
N PHE A 174 -3.37 39.75 9.56
CA PHE A 174 -3.35 39.21 10.91
C PHE A 174 -4.43 38.12 11.06
N ASP A 175 -5.66 38.41 10.63
CA ASP A 175 -6.77 37.44 10.65
C ASP A 175 -6.45 36.21 9.79
N GLN A 176 -5.82 36.43 8.63
CA GLN A 176 -5.38 35.35 7.75
C GLN A 176 -4.36 34.43 8.44
N SER A 177 -3.37 35.00 9.14
CA SER A 177 -2.38 34.24 9.89
C SER A 177 -3.02 33.42 11.02
N GLN A 178 -3.94 34.03 11.78
CA GLN A 178 -4.63 33.36 12.89
C GLN A 178 -5.53 32.22 12.39
N ARG A 179 -6.24 32.44 11.28
CA ARG A 179 -7.06 31.43 10.61
C ARG A 179 -6.21 30.27 10.11
N ASN A 180 -5.07 30.54 9.46
CA ASN A 180 -4.17 29.50 8.97
C ASN A 180 -3.58 28.66 10.12
N ALA A 181 -3.22 29.30 11.25
CA ALA A 181 -2.78 28.59 12.44
C ALA A 181 -3.88 27.69 13.02
N SER A 182 -5.11 28.21 13.08
CA SER A 182 -6.28 27.44 13.55
C SER A 182 -6.59 26.26 12.62
N LEU A 183 -6.52 26.46 11.30
CA LEU A 183 -6.74 25.42 10.31
C LEU A 183 -5.69 24.32 10.46
N LYS A 184 -4.41 24.69 10.60
CA LYS A 184 -3.33 23.72 10.84
C LYS A 184 -3.60 22.87 12.08
N MET A 185 -3.98 23.49 13.20
CA MET A 185 -4.31 22.74 14.42
C MET A 185 -5.45 21.74 14.23
N VAL A 186 -6.49 22.09 13.45
CA VAL A 186 -7.61 21.19 13.16
C VAL A 186 -7.17 20.02 12.30
N LEU A 187 -6.35 20.26 11.28
CA LEU A 187 -5.80 19.22 10.42
C LEU A 187 -4.89 18.27 11.22
N ASP A 188 -4.00 18.80 12.05
CA ASP A 188 -3.13 18.00 12.93
C ASP A 188 -3.96 17.09 13.85
N GLN A 189 -5.08 17.59 14.39
CA GLN A 189 -5.99 16.80 15.23
C GLN A 189 -6.70 15.69 14.44
N MET A 190 -7.12 15.98 13.21
CA MET A 190 -7.73 14.97 12.33
C MET A 190 -6.73 13.86 12.02
N ASP A 191 -5.50 14.20 11.66
CA ASP A 191 -4.44 13.24 11.36
C ASP A 191 -4.12 12.36 12.57
N ILE A 192 -4.06 12.92 13.78
CA ILE A 192 -3.85 12.14 15.01
C ILE A 192 -4.97 11.10 15.19
N LEU A 193 -6.24 11.50 15.03
CA LEU A 193 -7.37 10.58 15.18
C LEU A 193 -7.33 9.47 14.13
N THR A 194 -7.02 9.81 12.87
CA THR A 194 -6.93 8.81 11.80
C THR A 194 -5.71 7.89 11.97
N ASN A 195 -4.57 8.40 12.43
CA ASN A 195 -3.41 7.60 12.81
C ASN A 195 -3.76 6.58 13.90
N LEU A 196 -4.49 6.99 14.94
CA LEU A 196 -4.93 6.09 16.02
C LEU A 196 -5.84 4.97 15.51
N ARG A 197 -6.75 5.27 14.58
CA ARG A 197 -7.59 4.25 13.94
C ARG A 197 -6.76 3.25 13.14
N CYS A 198 -5.78 3.73 12.37
CA CYS A 198 -4.86 2.86 11.64
C CYS A 198 -4.06 1.96 12.59
N VAL A 199 -3.60 2.50 13.72
CA VAL A 199 -2.90 1.72 14.76
C VAL A 199 -3.81 0.66 15.39
N SER A 200 -5.07 0.97 15.69
CA SER A 200 -6.03 -0.03 16.19
C SER A 200 -6.23 -1.17 15.21
N LEU A 201 -6.40 -0.85 13.92
CA LEU A 201 -6.55 -1.83 12.86
C LEU A 201 -5.31 -2.73 12.72
N LEU A 202 -4.12 -2.13 12.84
CA LEU A 202 -2.85 -2.83 12.81
C LEU A 202 -2.69 -3.76 14.03
N GLU A 203 -2.99 -3.29 15.25
CA GLU A 203 -2.96 -4.08 16.49
C GLU A 203 -3.88 -5.31 16.38
N GLU A 204 -5.14 -5.10 15.96
CA GLU A 204 -6.11 -6.18 15.77
C GLU A 204 -5.61 -7.24 14.78
N THR A 205 -5.01 -6.79 13.68
CA THR A 205 -4.46 -7.68 12.65
C THR A 205 -3.23 -8.43 13.17
N ILE A 206 -2.31 -7.76 13.86
CA ILE A 206 -1.12 -8.38 14.46
C ILE A 206 -1.51 -9.45 15.47
N LYS A 207 -2.49 -9.14 16.33
CA LYS A 207 -3.00 -10.09 17.32
C LYS A 207 -3.56 -11.34 16.64
N LEU A 208 -4.38 -11.17 15.60
CA LEU A 208 -4.91 -12.29 14.82
C LEU A 208 -3.79 -13.15 14.22
N VAL A 209 -2.79 -12.53 13.59
CA VAL A 209 -1.65 -13.25 12.99
C VAL A 209 -0.88 -14.03 14.05
N LYS A 210 -0.63 -13.43 15.22
CA LYS A 210 0.05 -14.09 16.35
C LYS A 210 -0.75 -15.25 16.91
N ASP A 211 -2.08 -15.11 17.03
CA ASP A 211 -2.97 -16.15 17.53
C ASP A 211 -3.05 -17.36 16.57
N LEU A 212 -2.93 -17.13 15.26
CA LEU A 212 -2.92 -18.20 14.25
C LEU A 212 -1.58 -18.95 14.15
N ASP A 213 -0.48 -18.33 14.59
CA ASP A 213 0.88 -18.90 14.62
C ASP A 213 1.27 -19.66 13.34
N LEU A 214 0.99 -19.06 12.18
CA LEU A 214 1.30 -19.69 10.90
C LEU A 214 2.81 -19.65 10.61
N PRO A 215 3.37 -20.68 9.94
CA PRO A 215 4.79 -20.71 9.61
C PRO A 215 5.22 -19.50 8.78
N LYS A 216 6.45 -19.01 9.00
CA LYS A 216 7.01 -17.87 8.25
C LYS A 216 7.12 -18.11 6.74
N SER A 217 7.17 -19.37 6.32
CA SER A 217 7.20 -19.75 4.90
C SER A 217 5.84 -19.66 4.20
N TYR A 218 4.75 -19.45 4.96
CA TYR A 218 3.42 -19.36 4.39
C TYR A 218 3.25 -18.07 3.58
N PRO A 219 2.50 -18.12 2.46
CA PRO A 219 2.16 -16.94 1.68
C PRO A 219 1.59 -15.78 2.51
N SER A 220 0.73 -16.05 3.50
CA SER A 220 0.19 -15.01 4.36
C SER A 220 1.25 -14.31 5.20
N SER A 221 2.24 -15.06 5.70
CA SER A 221 3.34 -14.53 6.52
C SER A 221 4.26 -13.64 5.69
N ILE A 222 4.58 -14.05 4.46
CA ILE A 222 5.34 -13.24 3.51
C ILE A 222 4.62 -11.91 3.20
N LEU A 223 3.29 -11.97 3.01
CA LEU A 223 2.49 -10.76 2.77
C LEU A 223 2.43 -9.84 3.99
N MET A 224 2.30 -10.41 5.19
CA MET A 224 2.34 -9.65 6.44
C MET A 224 3.67 -8.91 6.58
N ASP A 225 4.79 -9.61 6.41
CA ASP A 225 6.13 -9.02 6.47
C ASP A 225 6.29 -7.88 5.45
N ALA A 226 5.79 -8.07 4.23
CA ALA A 226 5.80 -7.04 3.20
C ALA A 226 5.02 -5.78 3.61
N TYR A 227 3.82 -5.94 4.17
CA TYR A 227 3.03 -4.81 4.67
C TYR A 227 3.72 -4.07 5.81
N ILE A 228 4.31 -4.79 6.77
CA ILE A 228 5.08 -4.18 7.86
C ILE A 228 6.27 -3.42 7.31
N GLN A 229 6.98 -4.00 6.36
CA GLN A 229 8.14 -3.38 5.75
C GLN A 229 7.78 -2.09 5.01
N CYS A 230 6.75 -2.13 4.16
CA CYS A 230 6.26 -0.96 3.42
C CYS A 230 5.80 0.13 4.38
N ASN A 231 5.00 -0.17 5.40
CA ASN A 231 4.48 0.85 6.31
C ASN A 231 5.50 1.43 7.29
N THR A 232 6.70 0.85 7.34
CA THR A 232 7.78 1.32 8.19
C THR A 232 8.93 1.96 7.41
N ASP A 233 8.77 2.24 6.12
CA ASP A 233 9.77 2.91 5.27
C ASP A 233 10.36 4.15 5.98
N PRO A 234 11.71 4.24 6.12
CA PRO A 234 12.32 5.29 6.93
C PRO A 234 12.27 6.67 6.24
N ASN A 235 11.89 6.73 4.96
CA ASN A 235 11.79 7.96 4.19
C ASN A 235 10.41 8.63 4.32
N LEU A 236 9.43 7.94 4.90
CA LEU A 236 8.14 8.55 5.26
C LEU A 236 8.38 9.72 6.23
N LYS A 237 7.66 10.82 6.02
CA LYS A 237 7.77 12.03 6.85
C LYS A 237 7.10 11.84 8.21
N THR A 238 5.96 11.17 8.22
CA THR A 238 5.27 10.70 9.40
C THR A 238 5.54 9.21 9.59
N ASP A 239 6.08 8.86 10.75
CA ASP A 239 6.55 7.51 11.10
C ASP A 239 5.67 6.83 12.16
N PHE A 240 4.37 7.14 12.20
CA PHE A 240 3.47 6.71 13.29
C PHE A 240 3.40 5.18 13.42
N VAL A 241 3.36 4.44 12.30
CA VAL A 241 3.38 2.97 12.29
C VAL A 241 4.70 2.45 12.87
N LEU A 242 5.83 2.99 12.42
CA LEU A 242 7.15 2.60 12.90
C LEU A 242 7.32 2.87 14.40
N ARG A 243 6.86 4.02 14.90
CA ARG A 243 6.91 4.35 16.33
C ARG A 243 6.10 3.36 17.16
N TYR A 244 4.89 3.06 16.73
CA TYR A 244 4.01 2.11 17.41
C TYR A 244 4.59 0.68 17.39
N LEU A 245 5.10 0.21 16.25
CA LEU A 245 5.73 -1.12 16.18
C LEU A 245 6.99 -1.20 17.04
N ARG A 246 7.82 -0.15 17.08
CA ARG A 246 8.99 -0.11 17.96
C ARG A 246 8.63 -0.22 19.43
N SER A 247 7.51 0.37 19.86
CA SER A 247 7.07 0.32 21.26
C SER A 247 6.38 -1.00 21.62
N SER A 248 5.53 -1.53 20.73
CA SER A 248 4.60 -2.61 21.06
C SER A 248 5.03 -3.97 20.50
N HIS A 249 5.66 -3.99 19.33
CA HIS A 249 6.03 -5.21 18.59
C HIS A 249 7.40 -5.11 17.90
N PRO A 250 8.50 -4.88 18.66
CA PRO A 250 9.84 -4.72 18.09
C PRO A 250 10.34 -5.99 17.36
N ASP A 251 9.77 -7.15 17.69
CA ASP A 251 10.00 -8.44 17.03
C ASP A 251 9.65 -8.42 15.54
N LEU A 252 8.66 -7.62 15.13
CA LEU A 252 8.19 -7.53 13.74
C LEU A 252 9.10 -6.67 12.84
N LEU A 253 10.10 -5.99 13.41
CA LEU A 253 10.96 -5.05 12.66
C LEU A 253 12.29 -5.68 12.19
N GLN A 254 12.44 -7.00 12.25
CA GLN A 254 13.73 -7.67 12.11
C GLN A 254 14.11 -8.09 10.67
N SER A 255 13.22 -7.93 9.69
CA SER A 255 13.50 -8.20 8.28
C SER A 255 13.18 -7.00 7.41
N ARG A 256 14.18 -6.49 6.69
CA ARG A 256 14.02 -5.47 5.66
C ARG A 256 14.73 -5.91 4.39
N GLN A 257 13.99 -5.99 3.31
CA GLN A 257 14.55 -6.00 1.96
C GLN A 257 14.54 -4.58 1.42
N ASP A 258 15.69 -3.98 1.14
CA ASP A 258 15.71 -2.65 0.53
C ASP A 258 15.15 -2.73 -0.90
N ILE A 259 13.90 -2.31 -1.10
CA ILE A 259 13.36 -2.07 -2.44
C ILE A 259 13.90 -0.74 -2.92
N GLN A 260 14.99 -0.77 -3.67
CA GLN A 260 15.47 0.41 -4.37
C GLN A 260 14.56 0.67 -5.58
N PRO A 261 14.02 1.90 -5.74
CA PRO A 261 13.20 2.21 -6.90
C PRO A 261 13.98 2.01 -8.20
N GLN A 262 13.50 1.13 -9.07
CA GLN A 262 14.12 0.84 -10.36
C GLN A 262 13.43 1.66 -11.46
N PRO A 263 14.17 2.44 -12.25
CA PRO A 263 13.58 3.24 -13.32
C PRO A 263 13.15 2.37 -14.51
N VAL A 264 12.06 2.78 -15.13
CA VAL A 264 11.49 2.09 -16.29
C VAL A 264 12.00 2.74 -17.56
N SER A 265 12.38 1.92 -18.54
CA SER A 265 12.72 2.43 -19.87
C SER A 265 11.50 3.08 -20.53
N PHE A 266 11.68 4.29 -21.06
CA PHE A 266 10.66 5.01 -21.82
C PHE A 266 10.05 4.17 -22.94
N VAL A 267 10.87 3.35 -23.62
CA VAL A 267 10.44 2.49 -24.73
C VAL A 267 9.43 1.44 -24.25
N THR A 268 9.68 0.81 -23.10
CA THR A 268 8.80 -0.22 -22.52
C THR A 268 7.44 0.37 -22.15
N ALA A 269 7.42 1.55 -21.52
CA ALA A 269 6.17 2.22 -21.15
C ALA A 269 5.33 2.61 -22.38
N VAL A 270 5.96 3.13 -23.43
CA VAL A 270 5.27 3.52 -24.67
C VAL A 270 4.72 2.30 -25.43
N GLN A 271 5.49 1.21 -25.51
CA GLN A 271 5.03 -0.02 -26.18
C GLN A 271 3.81 -0.63 -25.51
N SER A 272 3.75 -0.63 -24.18
CA SER A 272 2.59 -1.15 -23.43
C SER A 272 1.37 -0.26 -23.55
N LEU A 273 1.55 1.07 -23.59
CA LEU A 273 0.47 2.00 -23.90
C LEU A 273 -0.08 1.77 -25.31
N ALA A 274 0.79 1.64 -26.32
CA ALA A 274 0.36 1.42 -27.70
C ALA A 274 -0.47 0.14 -27.88
N ARG A 275 -0.19 -0.91 -27.10
CA ARG A 275 -0.97 -2.17 -27.13
C ARG A 275 -2.37 -2.07 -26.53
N ASN A 276 -2.62 -1.10 -25.66
CA ASN A 276 -3.94 -0.92 -25.03
C ASN A 276 -4.84 0.09 -25.76
N TYR A 277 -4.29 0.85 -26.71
CA TYR A 277 -4.99 1.88 -27.48
C TYR A 277 -5.07 1.56 -29.00
N LEU A 278 -4.64 0.36 -29.41
CA LEU A 278 -4.80 -0.21 -30.75
C LEU A 278 -5.60 -1.51 -30.66
#